data_AF-A0A1V5DAZ6-F1
#
_entry.id   AF-A0A1V5DAZ6-F1
#
_cell.length_a   1.000
_cell.length_b   1.000
_cell.length_c   1.000
_cell.angle_alpha   90.00
_cell.angle_beta   90.00
_cell.angle_gamma   90.00
#
_symmetry.space_group_name_H-M   'P 1'
#
loop_
_entity.id
_entity.type
_entity.pdbx_description
1 polymer ?
#
loop_
_entity_poly.entity_id
_entity_poly.type
_entity_poly.pdbx_seq_one_letter_code
_entity_poly.pdbx_strand_id
1 'polypeptide(L)'
;MDRPVPAHNRPRRCVFCGRYYVPDARTSRVQKACSRPACAKARKQSAQAVWLSKNPNYFRNRYATYVKEWRRQKRERTEKENERNGG
;
A
#
# COMPACT_ATOMS: atom_id res chain seq x y z
N MET A 1 -9.31 32.39 24.86
CA MET A 1 -8.05 31.62 25.03
C MET A 1 -7.88 30.72 23.83
N ASP A 2 -7.22 31.20 22.79
CA ASP A 2 -6.95 30.40 21.59
C ASP A 2 -6.03 29.23 21.94
N ARG A 3 -6.55 28.00 21.85
CA ARG A 3 -5.75 26.79 22.06
C ARG A 3 -4.66 26.74 20.98
N PRO A 4 -3.37 26.64 21.33
CA PRO A 4 -2.31 26.56 20.35
C PRO A 4 -2.50 25.31 19.48
N VAL A 5 -2.50 25.48 18.17
CA VAL A 5 -2.54 24.35 17.22
C VAL A 5 -1.31 23.50 17.48
N PRO A 6 -1.48 22.24 17.90
CA PRO A 6 -0.35 21.44 18.27
C PRO A 6 0.56 21.20 17.05
N ALA A 7 1.87 21.20 17.26
CA ALA A 7 2.89 21.33 16.21
C ALA A 7 2.82 20.27 15.10
N HIS A 8 2.09 19.18 15.32
CA HIS A 8 1.80 18.14 14.34
C HIS A 8 0.84 18.57 13.22
N ASN A 9 0.16 19.72 13.34
CA ASN A 9 -0.78 20.24 12.33
C ASN A 9 -0.26 21.47 11.56
N ARG A 10 1.04 21.79 11.65
CA ARG A 10 1.61 22.90 10.87
C ARG A 10 1.53 22.60 9.36
N PRO A 11 1.02 23.52 8.52
CA PRO A 11 0.98 23.32 7.08
C PRO A 11 2.37 23.10 6.49
N ARG A 12 2.49 22.14 5.59
CA ARG A 12 3.73 21.80 4.86
C ARG A 12 3.50 21.85 3.37
N ARG A 13 4.55 22.05 2.57
CA ARG A 13 4.46 21.95 1.11
C ARG A 13 4.52 20.50 0.67
N CYS A 14 3.60 20.11 -0.21
CA CYS A 14 3.60 18.78 -0.82
C CYS A 14 4.77 18.65 -1.80
N VAL A 15 5.57 17.59 -1.66
CA VAL A 15 6.70 17.32 -2.58
C VAL A 15 6.28 17.02 -4.03
N PHE A 16 5.01 16.68 -4.27
CA PHE A 16 4.53 16.35 -5.63
C PHE A 16 3.82 17.52 -6.33
N CYS A 17 2.95 18.25 -5.62
CA CYS A 17 2.14 19.31 -6.24
C CYS A 17 2.48 20.73 -5.72
N GLY A 18 3.44 20.87 -4.81
CA GLY A 18 3.85 22.14 -4.22
C GLY A 18 2.85 22.82 -3.28
N ARG A 19 1.57 22.42 -3.33
CA ARG A 19 0.50 23.01 -2.51
C ARG A 19 0.73 22.76 -1.02
N TYR A 20 0.35 23.75 -0.20
CA TYR A 20 0.29 23.58 1.24
C TYR A 20 -0.79 22.57 1.63
N TYR A 21 -0.49 21.75 2.64
CA TYR A 21 -1.44 20.82 3.25
C TYR A 21 -1.15 20.67 4.75
N VAL A 22 -2.18 20.36 5.52
CA VAL A 22 -2.03 19.96 6.92
C VAL A 22 -1.76 18.45 6.96
N PRO A 23 -0.62 17.99 7.49
CA PRO A 23 -0.34 16.56 7.59
C PRO A 23 -1.25 15.89 8.64
N ASP A 24 -1.53 14.60 8.47
CA ASP A 24 -2.25 13.80 9.46
C ASP A 24 -1.40 13.70 10.74
N ALA A 25 -1.98 13.98 11.90
CA ALA A 25 -1.30 14.02 13.18
C ALA A 25 -0.43 12.76 13.44
N ARG A 26 -0.95 11.57 13.10
CA ARG A 26 -0.28 10.27 13.31
C ARG A 26 0.95 10.09 12.44
N THR A 27 0.95 10.74 11.27
CA THR A 27 2.04 10.64 10.29
C THR A 27 2.75 11.97 10.08
N SER A 28 2.50 12.96 10.93
CA SER A 28 2.99 14.34 10.79
C SER A 28 4.51 14.45 10.69
N ARG A 29 5.22 13.52 11.34
CA ARG A 29 6.69 13.41 11.29
C ARG A 29 7.22 12.88 9.95
N VAL A 30 6.44 12.06 9.24
CA VAL A 30 6.90 11.30 8.06
C VAL A 30 6.15 11.66 6.77
N GLN A 31 4.98 12.28 6.85
CA GLN A 31 4.15 12.60 5.70
C GLN A 31 4.76 13.77 4.92
N LYS A 32 5.25 13.49 3.72
CA LYS A 32 5.87 14.46 2.80
C LYS A 32 4.92 14.97 1.69
N ALA A 33 3.74 14.39 1.56
CA ALA A 33 2.79 14.69 0.50
C ALA A 33 1.36 14.82 1.01
N CYS A 34 0.57 15.65 0.34
CA CYS A 34 -0.85 15.81 0.61
C CYS A 34 -1.66 14.55 0.26
N SER A 35 -2.90 14.49 0.75
CA SER A 35 -3.83 13.36 0.54
C SER A 35 -4.52 13.35 -0.83
N ARG A 36 -4.26 14.34 -1.70
CA ARG A 36 -4.84 14.38 -3.05
C ARG A 36 -4.55 13.09 -3.82
N PRO A 37 -5.50 12.51 -4.57
CA PRO A 37 -5.33 11.22 -5.23
C PRO A 37 -4.07 11.11 -6.09
N ALA A 38 -3.77 12.14 -6.88
CA ALA A 38 -2.57 12.19 -7.72
C ALA A 38 -1.27 12.13 -6.89
N CYS A 39 -1.18 12.91 -5.81
CA CYS A 39 -0.02 12.93 -4.92
C CYS A 39 0.10 11.64 -4.10
N ALA A 40 -1.03 11.07 -3.66
CA ALA A 40 -1.06 9.80 -2.96
C ALA A 40 -0.57 8.64 -3.86
N LYS A 41 -0.97 8.65 -5.15
CA LYS A 41 -0.49 7.68 -6.15
C LYS A 41 1.01 7.82 -6.38
N ALA A 42 1.50 9.04 -6.63
CA ALA A 42 2.94 9.29 -6.82
C ALA A 42 3.78 8.91 -5.59
N ARG A 43 3.26 9.18 -4.38
CA ARG A 43 3.88 8.74 -3.11
C ARG A 43 3.97 7.21 -3.03
N LYS A 44 2.88 6.50 -3.34
CA LYS A 44 2.88 5.03 -3.31
C LYS A 44 3.86 4.45 -4.33
N GLN A 45 3.91 5.01 -5.54
CA GLN A 45 4.83 4.57 -6.59
C GLN A 45 6.30 4.78 -6.20
N SER A 46 6.65 5.95 -5.69
CA SER A 46 8.02 6.24 -5.23
C SER A 46 8.43 5.33 -4.06
N ALA A 47 7.55 5.14 -3.07
CA ALA A 47 7.80 4.21 -1.97
C ALA A 47 7.97 2.77 -2.47
N GLN A 48 7.14 2.33 -3.42
CA GLN A 48 7.24 1.01 -4.03
C GLN A 48 8.57 0.84 -4.78
N ALA A 49 9.02 1.83 -5.54
CA ALA A 49 10.27 1.78 -6.29
C ALA A 49 11.48 1.64 -5.36
N VAL A 50 11.54 2.45 -4.30
CA VAL A 50 12.60 2.37 -3.27
C VAL A 50 12.55 1.02 -2.54
N TRP A 51 11.35 0.50 -2.30
CA TRP A 51 11.22 -0.80 -1.66
C TRP A 51 11.67 -1.94 -2.58
N LEU A 52 11.33 -1.90 -3.87
CA LEU A 52 11.77 -2.87 -4.87
C LEU A 52 13.28 -2.85 -5.07
N SER A 53 13.91 -1.67 -5.06
CA SER A 53 15.37 -1.58 -5.19
C SER A 53 16.09 -2.22 -4.00
N LYS A 54 15.49 -2.17 -2.80
CA LYS A 54 15.99 -2.85 -1.60
C LYS A 54 15.63 -4.34 -1.55
N ASN A 55 14.62 -4.77 -2.32
CA ASN A 55 14.08 -6.12 -2.30
C ASN A 55 13.94 -6.70 -3.72
N PRO A 56 15.03 -6.76 -4.51
CA PRO A 56 14.96 -7.08 -5.94
C PRO A 56 14.41 -8.47 -6.24
N ASN A 57 14.60 -9.43 -5.33
CA ASN A 57 14.17 -10.81 -5.48
C ASN A 57 12.86 -11.15 -4.74
N TYR A 58 12.19 -10.18 -4.11
CA TYR A 58 11.01 -10.49 -3.28
C TYR A 58 9.87 -11.15 -4.04
N PHE A 59 9.71 -10.78 -5.31
CA PHE A 59 8.70 -11.37 -6.19
C PHE A 59 9.24 -12.54 -7.02
N ARG A 60 10.55 -12.77 -7.01
CA ARG A 60 11.17 -13.82 -7.81
C ARG A 60 10.66 -15.19 -7.32
N ASN A 61 10.28 -16.03 -8.27
CA ASN A 61 9.85 -17.41 -8.06
C ASN A 61 8.56 -17.64 -7.24
N ARG A 62 7.95 -16.61 -6.62
CA ARG A 62 6.74 -16.78 -5.80
C ARG A 62 5.56 -17.35 -6.59
N TYR A 63 5.45 -17.02 -7.88
CA TYR A 63 4.37 -17.54 -8.72
C TYR A 63 4.51 -19.05 -8.97
N ALA A 64 5.71 -19.50 -9.34
CA ALA A 64 5.97 -20.89 -9.67
C ALA A 64 5.98 -21.79 -8.43
N THR A 65 6.58 -21.33 -7.32
CA THR A 65 6.77 -22.17 -6.12
C THR A 65 5.54 -22.26 -5.22
N TYR A 66 4.71 -21.21 -5.18
CA TYR A 66 3.63 -21.11 -4.21
C TYR A 66 2.28 -20.88 -4.86
N VAL A 67 2.15 -19.84 -5.71
CA VAL A 67 0.84 -19.41 -6.23
C VAL A 67 0.24 -20.45 -7.18
N LYS A 68 1.03 -21.09 -8.04
CA LYS A 68 0.55 -22.10 -9.00
C LYS A 68 -0.01 -23.32 -8.27
N GLU A 69 0.73 -23.81 -7.29
CA GLU A 69 0.37 -24.94 -6.44
C GLU A 69 -0.92 -24.65 -5.66
N TRP A 70 -0.96 -23.50 -4.98
CA TRP A 70 -2.15 -23.04 -4.24
C TRP A 70 -3.40 -22.94 -5.13
N ARG A 71 -3.27 -22.43 -6.35
CA ARG A 71 -4.39 -22.37 -7.32
C ARG A 71 -4.88 -23.76 -7.72
N ARG A 72 -3.96 -24.73 -7.90
CA ARG A 72 -4.33 -26.10 -8.25
C ARG A 72 -5.10 -26.76 -7.11
N GLN A 73 -4.57 -26.72 -5.89
CA GLN A 73 -5.23 -27.28 -4.71
C GLN A 73 -6.60 -26.65 -4.46
N LYS A 74 -6.74 -25.34 -4.68
CA LYS A 74 -8.04 -24.65 -4.53
C LYS A 74 -9.07 -25.20 -5.52
N ARG A 75 -8.67 -25.42 -6.77
CA ARG A 75 -9.54 -25.99 -7.81
C ARG A 75 -9.95 -27.41 -7.47
N GLU A 76 -8.98 -28.26 -7.15
CA GLU A 76 -9.21 -29.67 -6.76
C GLU A 76 -10.15 -29.77 -5.54
N ARG A 77 -10.02 -28.85 -4.57
CA ARG A 77 -10.94 -28.79 -3.42
C ARG A 77 -12.37 -28.46 -3.84
N THR A 78 -12.54 -27.45 -4.70
CA THR A 78 -13.86 -27.05 -5.20
C THR A 78 -14.51 -28.17 -6.02
N GLU A 79 -13.74 -28.87 -6.85
CA GLU A 79 -14.22 -30.04 -7.61
C GLU A 79 -14.71 -31.14 -6.66
N LYS A 80 -13.91 -31.49 -5.64
CA LYS A 80 -14.29 -32.49 -4.62
C LYS A 80 -15.49 -32.08 -3.76
N GLU A 81 -15.70 -30.79 -3.53
CA GLU A 81 -16.87 -30.27 -2.81
C GLU A 81 -18.14 -30.37 -3.68
N ASN A 82 -18.02 -30.05 -4.97
CA ASN A 82 -19.14 -30.18 -5.92
C ASN A 82 -19.56 -31.64 -6.09
N GLU A 83 -18.61 -32.57 -6.20
CA GLU A 83 -18.88 -34.01 -6.24
C GLU A 83 -19.59 -34.53 -4.99
N ARG A 84 -19.25 -33.99 -3.80
CA ARG A 84 -19.85 -34.39 -2.51
C ARG A 84 -21.26 -33.87 -2.31
N ASN A 85 -21.59 -32.71 -2.87
CA ASN A 85 -22.88 -32.05 -2.69
C ASN A 85 -23.88 -32.35 -3.82
N GLY A 86 -23.44 -33.02 -4.89
CA GLY A 86 -24.24 -33.35 -6.08
C GLY A 86 -24.70 -34.81 -6.16
N GLY A 87 -24.60 -35.57 -5.07
CA GLY A 87 -25.09 -36.95 -4.94
C GLY A 87 -26.34 -37.04 -4.08
#